data_AF-A0A2V9MXG4-F1
#
_entry.id   AF-A0A2V9MXG4-F1
#
_cell.length_a   1.000
_cell.length_b   1.000
_cell.length_c   1.000
_cell.angle_alpha   90.00
_cell.angle_beta   90.00
_cell.angle_gamma   90.00
#
_symmetry.space_group_name_H-M   'P 1'
#
loop_
_entity.id
_entity.type
_entity.pdbx_description
1 polymer ?
#
loop_
_entity_poly.entity_id
_entity_poly.type
_entity_poly.pdbx_seq_one_letter_code
_entity_poly.pdbx_strand_id
1 'polypeptide(L)'
;MGAIKVTPHIHEFREAARHLWNSYMRRDATWDTVEEFAKVTRVLFSGCVLVRAGVEARPIPLDNGTDVLTEYRVFADHKGRLPLHANRDIPASGYWDYPVEWIPPEARQKIHPICFFDFDVCGWRTIQYYRVRIVESSSHPGLNGRDALIECAYVELEVSEAKT
;
A
#
# COMPACT_ATOMS: atom_id res chain seq x y z
N MET A 1 -4.81 -20.57 -13.23
CA MET A 1 -4.31 -20.11 -11.92
C MET A 1 -4.81 -18.69 -11.74
N GLY A 2 -5.65 -18.47 -10.74
CA GLY A 2 -6.36 -17.21 -10.55
C GLY A 2 -5.61 -16.31 -9.58
N ALA A 3 -5.68 -15.00 -9.77
CA ALA A 3 -5.29 -14.08 -8.72
C ALA A 3 -6.38 -14.07 -7.64
N ILE A 4 -5.99 -14.01 -6.37
CA ILE A 4 -6.93 -13.97 -5.24
C ILE A 4 -7.06 -12.53 -4.79
N LYS A 5 -8.28 -11.98 -4.87
CA LYS A 5 -8.61 -10.64 -4.40
C LYS A 5 -8.61 -10.61 -2.87
N VAL A 6 -7.75 -9.79 -2.27
CA VAL A 6 -7.56 -9.73 -0.81
C VAL A 6 -8.08 -8.45 -0.16
N THR A 7 -8.59 -7.50 -0.95
CA THR A 7 -9.00 -6.18 -0.47
C THR A 7 -10.00 -6.17 0.69
N PRO A 8 -11.05 -7.03 0.73
CA PRO A 8 -11.94 -7.08 1.90
C PRO A 8 -11.17 -7.36 3.20
N HIS A 9 -10.20 -8.27 3.15
CA HIS A 9 -9.34 -8.58 4.28
C HIS A 9 -8.37 -7.45 4.62
N ILE A 10 -7.90 -6.71 3.60
CA ILE A 10 -7.09 -5.51 3.83
C ILE A 10 -7.90 -4.44 4.58
N HIS A 11 -9.17 -4.22 4.22
CA HIS A 11 -10.02 -3.26 4.93
C HIS A 11 -10.19 -3.64 6.41
N GLU A 12 -10.45 -4.92 6.70
CA GLU A 12 -10.53 -5.42 8.08
C GLU A 12 -9.20 -5.23 8.83
N PHE A 13 -8.07 -5.56 8.21
CA PHE A 13 -6.74 -5.33 8.77
C PHE A 13 -6.51 -3.84 9.10
N ARG A 14 -6.84 -2.93 8.16
CA ARG A 14 -6.64 -1.49 8.33
C ARG A 14 -7.45 -0.97 9.51
N GLU A 15 -8.71 -1.38 9.64
CA GLU A 15 -9.55 -0.98 10.77
C GLU A 15 -9.00 -1.50 12.11
N ALA A 16 -8.57 -2.76 12.16
CA ALA A 16 -7.97 -3.35 13.35
C ALA A 16 -6.66 -2.64 13.75
N ALA A 17 -5.75 -2.42 12.79
CA ALA A 17 -4.49 -1.73 13.02
C ALA A 17 -4.72 -0.27 13.44
N ARG A 18 -5.63 0.44 12.77
CA ARG A 18 -6.03 1.80 13.11
C ARG A 18 -6.57 1.91 14.52
N HIS A 19 -7.46 1.00 14.91
CA HIS A 19 -8.00 0.95 16.27
C HIS A 19 -6.90 0.68 17.30
N LEU A 20 -6.04 -0.32 17.04
CA LEU A 20 -4.94 -0.68 17.93
C LEU A 20 -4.02 0.52 18.20
N TRP A 21 -3.57 1.20 17.14
CA TRP A 21 -2.71 2.37 17.30
C TRP A 21 -3.41 3.48 18.07
N ASN A 22 -4.56 3.93 17.56
CA ASN A 22 -5.21 5.14 18.02
C ASN A 22 -5.74 5.04 19.46
N SER A 23 -6.12 3.83 19.89
CA SER A 23 -6.66 3.58 21.22
C SER A 23 -5.60 3.20 22.25
N TYR A 24 -4.53 2.50 21.87
CA TYR A 24 -3.63 1.87 22.85
C TYR A 24 -2.16 2.29 22.74
N MET A 25 -1.67 2.66 21.55
CA MET A 25 -0.22 2.88 21.34
C MET A 25 0.14 4.34 21.06
N ARG A 26 -0.81 5.16 20.59
CA ARG A 26 -0.56 6.54 20.18
C ARG A 26 -0.18 7.47 21.33
N ARG A 27 -0.74 7.27 22.53
CA ARG A 27 -0.51 8.18 23.67
C ARG A 27 0.96 8.10 24.05
N ASP A 28 1.64 9.26 23.99
CA ASP A 28 3.08 9.40 24.25
C ASP A 28 3.96 8.58 23.29
N ALA A 29 3.47 8.36 22.06
CA ALA A 29 4.19 7.60 21.04
C ALA A 29 5.54 8.24 20.69
N THR A 30 6.55 7.39 20.64
CA THR A 30 7.91 7.71 20.19
C THR A 30 8.24 6.93 18.92
N TRP A 31 9.41 7.17 18.33
CA TRP A 31 9.90 6.37 17.21
C TRP A 31 9.99 4.88 17.55
N ASP A 32 10.40 4.53 18.78
CA ASP A 32 10.43 3.14 19.24
C ASP A 32 9.02 2.51 19.28
N THR A 33 8.01 3.30 19.67
CA THR A 33 6.60 2.88 19.64
C THR A 33 6.12 2.61 18.22
N VAL A 34 6.53 3.42 17.25
CA VAL A 34 6.21 3.23 15.83
C VAL A 34 6.87 1.95 15.29
N GLU A 35 8.14 1.71 15.62
CA GLU A 35 8.84 0.48 15.21
C GLU A 35 8.20 -0.77 15.79
N GLU A 36 7.80 -0.74 17.07
CA GLU A 36 7.12 -1.87 17.71
C GLU A 36 5.75 -2.11 17.08
N PHE A 37 5.00 -1.04 16.80
CA PHE A 37 3.73 -1.15 16.09
C PHE A 37 3.90 -1.74 14.68
N ALA A 38 4.98 -1.39 13.96
CA ALA A 38 5.29 -1.99 12.66
C ALA A 38 5.53 -3.51 12.75
N LYS A 39 6.08 -4.02 13.86
CA LYS A 39 6.25 -5.47 14.08
C LYS A 39 4.91 -6.15 14.36
N VAL A 40 4.11 -5.57 15.26
CA VAL A 40 2.77 -6.08 15.60
C VAL A 40 1.87 -6.14 14.37
N THR A 41 1.90 -5.11 13.53
CA THR A 41 1.08 -5.04 12.31
C THR A 41 1.47 -6.08 11.27
N ARG A 42 2.73 -6.52 11.19
CA ARG A 42 3.12 -7.64 10.30
C ARG A 42 2.45 -8.96 10.72
N VAL A 43 2.37 -9.22 12.02
CA VAL A 43 1.67 -10.40 12.56
C VAL A 43 0.17 -10.28 12.31
N LEU A 44 -0.40 -9.11 12.59
CA LEU A 44 -1.82 -8.83 12.36
C LEU A 44 -2.19 -8.98 10.88
N PHE A 45 -1.37 -8.46 9.96
CA PHE A 45 -1.58 -8.59 8.52
C PHE A 45 -1.55 -10.06 8.10
N SER A 46 -0.57 -10.84 8.59
CA SER A 46 -0.48 -12.26 8.27
C SER A 46 -1.74 -13.01 8.66
N GLY A 47 -2.26 -12.77 9.88
CA GLY A 47 -3.48 -13.41 10.36
C GLY A 47 -4.75 -12.91 9.65
N CYS A 48 -4.93 -11.59 9.56
CA CYS A 48 -6.16 -10.99 9.03
C CYS A 48 -6.29 -11.11 7.51
N VAL A 49 -5.17 -11.13 6.78
CA VAL A 49 -5.14 -11.07 5.32
C VAL A 49 -4.70 -12.40 4.73
N LEU A 50 -3.46 -12.83 5.01
CA LEU A 50 -2.85 -13.95 4.31
C LEU A 50 -3.52 -15.28 4.68
N VAL A 51 -3.58 -15.59 5.97
CA VAL A 51 -4.17 -16.83 6.48
C VAL A 51 -5.65 -16.89 6.14
N ARG A 52 -6.39 -15.78 6.29
CA ARG A 52 -7.83 -15.75 6.01
C ARG A 52 -8.18 -15.83 4.53
N ALA A 53 -7.35 -15.26 3.67
CA ALA A 53 -7.51 -15.39 2.21
C ALA A 53 -6.96 -16.71 1.67
N GLY A 54 -6.22 -17.49 2.47
CA GLY A 54 -5.59 -18.73 2.05
C GLY A 54 -4.46 -18.52 1.03
N VAL A 55 -3.70 -17.43 1.16
CA VAL A 55 -2.63 -17.06 0.22
C VAL A 55 -1.27 -17.05 0.88
N GLU A 56 -0.25 -17.42 0.11
CA GLU A 56 1.16 -17.32 0.52
C GLU A 56 1.80 -16.09 -0.13
N ALA A 57 2.12 -15.08 0.69
CA ALA A 57 2.76 -13.83 0.26
C ALA A 57 3.49 -13.19 1.46
N ARG A 58 4.35 -12.21 1.23
CA ARG A 58 4.97 -11.44 2.33
C ARG A 58 3.99 -10.37 2.83
N PRO A 59 3.86 -10.15 4.14
CA PRO A 59 3.04 -9.05 4.65
C PRO A 59 3.47 -7.69 4.10
N ILE A 60 2.50 -6.86 3.73
CA ILE A 60 2.79 -5.47 3.35
C ILE A 60 3.15 -4.70 4.62
N PRO A 61 4.38 -4.15 4.73
CA PRO A 61 4.81 -3.44 5.93
C PRO A 61 4.11 -2.08 6.07
N LEU A 62 4.19 -1.50 7.26
CA LEU A 62 3.76 -0.15 7.55
C LEU A 62 4.97 0.80 7.56
N ASP A 63 4.90 1.89 6.79
CA ASP A 63 5.86 3.03 6.66
C ASP A 63 7.28 2.74 6.16
N ASN A 64 7.90 1.65 6.62
CA ASN A 64 9.32 1.38 6.47
C ASN A 64 9.65 0.33 5.39
N GLY A 65 8.71 0.07 4.48
CA GLY A 65 8.95 -0.83 3.35
C GLY A 65 9.91 -0.20 2.34
N THR A 66 10.90 -0.98 1.91
CA THR A 66 11.80 -0.63 0.80
C THR A 66 11.61 -1.55 -0.40
N ASP A 67 11.13 -2.77 -0.16
CA ASP A 67 10.96 -3.78 -1.19
C ASP A 67 9.67 -3.56 -1.96
N VAL A 68 9.76 -3.70 -3.29
CA VAL A 68 8.58 -3.77 -4.15
C VAL A 68 8.00 -5.19 -4.06
N LEU A 69 6.76 -5.31 -3.61
CA LEU A 69 6.11 -6.59 -3.36
C LEU A 69 5.41 -7.09 -4.63
N THR A 70 6.17 -7.71 -5.52
CA THR A 70 5.70 -8.14 -6.85
C THR A 70 4.66 -9.26 -6.83
N GLU A 71 4.51 -9.95 -5.70
CA GLU A 71 3.46 -10.95 -5.48
C GLU A 71 2.05 -10.32 -5.40
N TYR A 72 1.98 -9.02 -5.08
CA TYR A 72 0.74 -8.26 -5.08
C TYR A 72 0.60 -7.44 -6.36
N ARG A 73 -0.63 -7.24 -6.80
CA ARG A 73 -0.96 -6.25 -7.82
C ARG A 73 -1.98 -5.26 -7.28
N VAL A 74 -1.69 -3.98 -7.47
CA VAL A 74 -2.59 -2.86 -7.20
C VAL A 74 -3.29 -2.49 -8.50
N PHE A 75 -4.61 -2.38 -8.48
CA PHE A 75 -5.39 -1.93 -9.64
C PHE A 75 -6.59 -1.10 -9.20
N ALA A 76 -7.06 -0.20 -10.06
CA ALA A 76 -8.24 0.61 -9.77
C ALA A 76 -9.52 -0.24 -9.83
N ASP A 77 -10.46 -0.03 -8.91
CA ASP A 77 -11.72 -0.78 -8.84
C ASP A 77 -12.85 -0.20 -9.72
N HIS A 78 -12.58 0.83 -10.51
CA HIS A 78 -13.65 1.56 -11.19
C HIS A 78 -13.21 2.13 -12.54
N LYS A 79 -14.19 2.28 -13.44
CA LYS A 79 -14.08 2.87 -14.79
C LYS A 79 -13.69 4.37 -14.79
N GLY A 80 -13.09 4.86 -13.72
CA GLY A 80 -12.67 6.23 -13.53
C GLY A 80 -11.15 6.37 -13.52
N ARG A 81 -10.69 7.62 -13.47
CA ARG A 81 -9.26 7.93 -13.32
C ARG A 81 -8.78 7.45 -11.95
N LEU A 82 -7.59 6.86 -11.86
CA LEU A 82 -6.94 6.46 -10.62
C LEU A 82 -6.15 7.65 -10.06
N PRO A 83 -6.59 8.31 -8.97
CA PRO A 83 -5.85 9.43 -8.37
C PRO A 83 -4.57 8.95 -7.70
N LEU A 84 -3.51 9.76 -7.75
CA LEU A 84 -2.28 9.50 -7.04
C LEU A 84 -1.49 10.78 -6.72
N HIS A 85 -0.56 10.66 -5.78
CA HIS A 85 0.51 11.62 -5.59
C HIS A 85 1.84 10.98 -5.99
N ALA A 86 2.33 11.27 -7.19
CA ALA A 86 3.60 10.72 -7.67
C ALA A 86 4.79 11.45 -7.02
N ASN A 87 5.81 10.68 -6.65
CA ASN A 87 7.02 11.24 -6.10
C ASN A 87 7.82 12.00 -7.18
N ARG A 88 8.31 13.18 -6.81
CA ARG A 88 9.12 14.03 -7.70
C ARG A 88 10.43 13.37 -8.10
N ASP A 89 11.01 12.56 -7.21
CA ASP A 89 12.36 12.03 -7.37
C ASP A 89 12.35 10.51 -7.61
N ILE A 90 13.45 10.02 -8.20
CA ILE A 90 13.79 8.61 -8.32
C ILE A 90 15.26 8.48 -7.86
N PRO A 91 15.56 7.83 -6.72
CA PRO A 91 14.63 7.22 -5.76
C PRO A 91 13.72 8.25 -5.07
N ALA A 92 12.62 7.77 -4.49
CA ALA A 92 11.61 8.61 -3.87
C ALA A 92 12.17 9.41 -2.68
N SER A 93 11.78 10.69 -2.61
CA SER A 93 12.08 11.60 -1.50
C SER A 93 10.79 11.94 -0.71
N GLY A 94 10.82 13.00 0.11
CA GLY A 94 9.64 13.48 0.82
C GLY A 94 8.65 14.30 -0.02
N TYR A 95 8.91 14.51 -1.32
CA TYR A 95 8.10 15.39 -2.19
C TYR A 95 7.19 14.59 -3.13
N TRP A 96 5.88 14.70 -2.93
CA TRP A 96 4.84 13.95 -3.63
C TRP A 96 4.04 14.83 -4.60
N ASP A 97 4.73 15.59 -5.46
CA ASP A 97 4.15 16.63 -6.32
C ASP A 97 4.65 16.57 -7.77
N TYR A 98 5.02 15.38 -8.24
CA TYR A 98 5.25 15.19 -9.68
C TYR A 98 3.96 15.54 -10.46
N PRO A 99 4.03 16.23 -11.62
CA PRO A 99 2.87 16.85 -12.29
C PRO A 99 1.99 15.83 -13.05
N VAL A 100 1.67 14.70 -12.42
CA VAL A 100 0.67 13.73 -12.86
C VAL A 100 -0.11 13.29 -11.63
N GLU A 101 -1.39 13.68 -11.59
CA GLU A 101 -2.26 13.49 -10.43
C GLU A 101 -3.21 12.31 -10.57
N TRP A 102 -3.30 11.73 -11.78
CA TRP A 102 -4.20 10.63 -12.06
C TRP A 102 -3.75 9.81 -13.26
N ILE A 103 -4.26 8.59 -13.38
CA ILE A 103 -3.99 7.70 -14.51
C ILE A 103 -5.31 7.17 -15.09
N PRO A 104 -5.50 7.17 -16.42
CA PRO A 104 -6.76 6.73 -17.01
C PRO A 104 -7.01 5.22 -16.79
N PRO A 105 -8.29 4.80 -16.69
CA PRO A 105 -8.68 3.42 -16.41
C PRO A 105 -8.28 2.43 -17.51
N GLU A 106 -8.24 2.86 -18.77
CA GLU A 106 -7.86 2.03 -19.92
C GLU A 106 -6.35 1.80 -20.02
N ALA A 107 -5.54 2.56 -19.26
CA ALA A 107 -4.12 2.30 -19.17
C ALA A 107 -3.92 0.99 -18.41
N ARG A 108 -3.49 -0.05 -19.12
CA ARG A 108 -2.98 -1.27 -18.49
C ARG A 108 -1.69 -0.90 -17.77
N GLN A 109 -1.76 -0.80 -16.45
CA GLN A 109 -0.63 -0.44 -15.63
C GLN A 109 -0.15 -1.61 -14.79
N LYS A 110 1.15 -1.60 -14.53
CA LYS A 110 1.78 -2.53 -13.60
C LYS A 110 2.21 -1.76 -12.36
N ILE A 111 1.43 -1.91 -11.29
CA ILE A 111 1.64 -1.22 -10.02
C ILE A 111 1.74 -2.28 -8.92
N HIS A 112 2.77 -2.15 -8.09
CA HIS A 112 3.04 -3.05 -6.97
C HIS A 112 3.19 -2.25 -5.67
N PRO A 113 2.67 -2.74 -4.54
CA PRO A 113 2.80 -2.05 -3.27
C PRO A 113 4.23 -2.18 -2.72
N ILE A 114 4.62 -1.20 -1.92
CA ILE A 114 5.86 -1.19 -1.13
C ILE A 114 5.49 -1.30 0.35
N CYS A 115 4.63 -0.38 0.82
CA CYS A 115 4.15 -0.35 2.20
C CYS A 115 2.82 0.42 2.28
N PHE A 116 2.14 0.30 3.41
CA PHE A 116 1.19 1.31 3.84
C PHE A 116 1.93 2.60 4.24
N PHE A 117 1.28 3.74 4.10
CA PHE A 117 1.87 5.05 4.35
C PHE A 117 0.88 5.99 5.02
N ASP A 118 1.37 6.72 6.04
CA ASP A 118 0.74 7.92 6.60
C ASP A 118 1.76 9.06 6.65
N PHE A 119 1.31 10.30 6.52
CA PHE A 119 2.17 11.48 6.63
C PHE A 119 2.65 11.75 8.06
N ASP A 120 1.82 11.39 9.05
CA ASP A 120 2.14 11.51 10.46
C ASP A 120 2.03 10.14 11.12
N VAL A 121 3.19 9.56 11.43
CA VAL A 121 3.29 8.21 12.01
C VAL A 121 3.19 8.19 13.53
N CYS A 122 3.36 9.36 14.20
CA CYS A 122 3.27 9.47 15.66
C CYS A 122 1.89 9.97 16.12
N GLY A 123 1.16 10.66 15.24
CA GLY A 123 -0.17 11.19 15.52
C GLY A 123 -1.29 10.18 15.35
N TRP A 124 -2.48 10.69 15.00
CA TRP A 124 -3.61 9.82 14.65
C TRP A 124 -3.33 9.17 13.31
N ARG A 125 -3.45 7.85 13.26
CA ARG A 125 -3.19 7.09 12.04
C ARG A 125 -4.48 6.72 11.36
N THR A 126 -4.47 6.79 10.04
CA THR A 126 -5.59 6.41 9.18
C THR A 126 -5.23 5.24 8.29
N ILE A 127 -3.93 4.96 8.09
CA ILE A 127 -3.42 3.94 7.18
C ILE A 127 -4.08 4.14 5.81
N GLN A 128 -4.07 5.39 5.34
CA GLN A 128 -4.91 5.83 4.23
C GLN A 128 -4.32 5.45 2.88
N TYR A 129 -2.99 5.47 2.75
CA TYR A 129 -2.32 5.30 1.48
C TYR A 129 -1.56 3.98 1.42
N TYR A 130 -1.46 3.45 0.22
CA TYR A 130 -0.31 2.64 -0.17
C TYR A 130 0.76 3.55 -0.75
N ARG A 131 2.01 3.36 -0.34
CA ARG A 131 3.15 3.68 -1.18
C ARG A 131 3.34 2.53 -2.17
N VAL A 132 3.32 2.84 -3.45
CA VAL A 132 3.43 1.87 -4.54
C VAL A 132 4.58 2.24 -5.46
N ARG A 133 5.11 1.26 -6.20
CA ARG A 133 5.98 1.46 -7.36
C ARG A 133 5.14 1.33 -8.63
N ILE A 134 5.20 2.34 -9.49
CA ILE A 134 4.68 2.26 -10.85
C ILE A 134 5.78 1.64 -11.72
N VAL A 135 5.65 0.34 -12.01
CA VAL A 135 6.62 -0.38 -12.85
C VAL A 135 6.41 -0.02 -14.32
N GLU A 136 5.15 0.11 -14.72
CA GLU A 136 4.80 0.42 -16.10
C GLU A 136 3.48 1.21 -16.17
N SER A 137 3.51 2.32 -16.90
CA SER A 137 2.38 3.15 -17.26
C SER A 137 2.51 3.58 -18.72
N SER A 138 1.64 3.04 -19.58
CA SER A 138 1.64 3.36 -21.01
C SER A 138 1.09 4.76 -21.30
N SER A 139 0.16 5.25 -20.48
CA SER A 139 -0.43 6.59 -20.64
C SER A 139 0.49 7.70 -20.13
N HIS A 140 1.36 7.40 -19.16
CA HIS A 140 2.32 8.36 -18.61
C HIS A 140 3.70 7.70 -18.42
N PRO A 141 4.51 7.53 -19.48
CA PRO A 141 5.81 6.87 -19.38
C PRO A 141 6.78 7.50 -18.37
N GLY A 142 6.63 8.80 -18.08
CA GLY A 142 7.41 9.50 -17.05
C GLY A 142 7.13 9.05 -15.62
N LEU A 143 6.09 8.23 -15.39
CA LEU A 143 5.81 7.59 -14.10
C LEU A 143 6.59 6.27 -13.91
N ASN A 144 7.15 5.70 -14.97
CA ASN A 144 7.84 4.42 -14.87
C ASN A 144 9.04 4.52 -13.92
N GLY A 145 9.07 3.63 -12.92
CA GLY A 145 10.09 3.60 -11.88
C GLY A 145 9.83 4.53 -10.69
N ARG A 146 8.81 5.40 -10.74
CA ARG A 146 8.45 6.29 -9.63
C ARG A 146 7.66 5.56 -8.57
N ASP A 147 7.80 6.06 -7.35
CA ASP A 147 6.86 5.74 -6.29
C ASP A 147 5.67 6.70 -6.33
N ALA A 148 4.53 6.24 -5.86
CA ALA A 148 3.33 7.06 -5.71
C ALA A 148 2.57 6.71 -4.43
N LEU A 149 1.80 7.68 -3.92
CA LEU A 149 0.80 7.43 -2.89
C LEU A 149 -0.56 7.29 -3.55
N ILE A 150 -1.25 6.19 -3.24
CA ILE A 150 -2.61 5.93 -3.73
C ILE A 150 -3.47 5.58 -2.54
N GLU A 151 -4.63 6.23 -2.43
CA GLU A 151 -5.56 5.92 -1.35
C GLU A 151 -6.08 4.50 -1.48
N CYS A 152 -6.08 3.77 -0.37
CA CYS A 152 -6.57 2.40 -0.31
C CYS A 152 -8.05 2.29 -0.71
N ALA A 153 -8.81 3.39 -0.68
CA ALA A 153 -10.23 3.40 -1.08
C ALA A 153 -10.44 3.38 -2.60
N TYR A 154 -9.43 3.70 -3.40
CA TYR A 154 -9.55 3.76 -4.87
C TYR A 154 -8.97 2.55 -5.58
N VAL A 155 -8.39 1.61 -4.83
CA VAL A 155 -7.69 0.46 -5.39
C VAL A 155 -8.08 -0.84 -4.73
N GLU A 156 -7.90 -1.88 -5.50
CA GLU A 156 -8.04 -3.26 -5.12
C GLU A 156 -6.68 -3.91 -5.17
N LEU A 157 -6.54 -4.93 -4.33
CA LEU A 157 -5.35 -5.73 -4.22
C LEU A 157 -5.67 -7.18 -4.55
N GLU A 158 -4.84 -7.75 -5.42
CA GLU A 158 -4.83 -9.18 -5.68
C GLU A 158 -3.45 -9.77 -5.42
N VAL A 159 -3.41 -11.01 -4.94
CA VAL A 159 -2.19 -11.80 -4.80
C VAL A 159 -2.13 -12.79 -5.96
N SER A 160 -1.01 -12.81 -6.67
CA SER A 160 -0.74 -13.84 -7.67
C SER A 160 -0.26 -15.10 -6.95
N GLU A 161 -0.84 -16.26 -7.23
CA GLU A 161 -0.30 -17.54 -6.74
C GLU A 161 1.16 -17.67 -7.21
N ALA A 162 2.06 -18.00 -6.29
CA ALA A 162 3.46 -18.22 -6.62
C ALA A 162 3.57 -19.36 -7.63
N LYS A 163 4.36 -19.18 -8.69
CA LYS A 163 4.81 -20.29 -9.51
C LYS A 163 5.69 -21.17 -8.63
N THR A 164 5.17 -22.33 -8.22
CA THR A 164 5.98 -23.40 -7.67
C THR A 164 6.94 -23.92 -8.73
#